data_AF-A0A316FHR3-F1
#
_entry.id   AF-A0A316FHR3-F1
#
_cell.length_a   1.000
_cell.length_b   1.000
_cell.length_c   1.000
_cell.angle_alpha   90.00
_cell.angle_beta   90.00
_cell.angle_gamma   90.00
#
_symmetry.space_group_name_H-M   'P 1'
#
loop_
_entity.id
_entity.type
_entity.pdbx_description
1 polymer ?
#
loop_
_entity_poly.entity_id
_entity_poly.type
_entity_poly.pdbx_seq_one_letter_code
_entity_poly.pdbx_strand_id
1 'polypeptide(L)'
;MKWLNTKFFLFVIIAISGLIYSAQVSATYNICLVKEISNDGVTYYDANTQADAVPISDSAFFRFTVSKCPTDPGGLLDIVLTDPSLDLTVTSLEDLPHSHTEYPDRIYSLEVTDYCSGHQGYKENVASVTGTIVTGLETRTDTDNAWAYCEDIPQGGDGCTPGYWKQPHHFDSWPQPPYPYTSFETVFGVDINVNSKKDDGNDDVSFIEALNAKGGKINMAARHAAAAYLNAASGGVSYDLSTQAVIDIFQSALNSENYDTVIQTLVEFNEQGCPLN
;
A
#
# COMPACT_ATOMS: atom_id res chain seq x y z
N MET A 1 82.83 -33.54 61.46
CA MET A 1 83.44 -34.75 60.85
C MET A 1 82.36 -35.46 60.08
N LYS A 2 82.46 -35.55 58.73
CA LYS A 2 81.69 -36.41 57.80
C LYS A 2 80.15 -36.17 57.77
N TRP A 3 79.39 -36.30 56.68
CA TRP A 3 79.56 -36.37 55.23
C TRP A 3 78.10 -36.39 54.67
N LEU A 4 77.93 -35.91 53.43
CA LEU A 4 76.83 -36.06 52.46
C LEU A 4 75.48 -36.72 52.86
N ASN A 5 74.36 -36.10 52.45
CA ASN A 5 73.51 -36.76 51.43
C ASN A 5 72.52 -35.83 50.71
N THR A 6 72.69 -35.84 49.40
CA THR A 6 71.90 -35.35 48.27
C THR A 6 70.43 -35.77 48.30
N LYS A 7 69.50 -34.82 48.07
CA LYS A 7 68.25 -35.09 47.33
C LYS A 7 67.86 -33.87 46.48
N PHE A 8 68.04 -34.04 45.17
CA PHE A 8 67.49 -33.19 44.12
C PHE A 8 65.96 -33.37 44.12
N PHE A 9 65.20 -32.32 44.45
CA PHE A 9 63.76 -32.28 44.21
C PHE A 9 63.49 -31.49 42.93
N LEU A 10 63.03 -32.20 41.91
CA LEU A 10 62.59 -31.66 40.64
C LEU A 10 61.24 -30.93 40.87
N PHE A 11 61.25 -29.61 40.90
CA PHE A 11 60.02 -28.82 40.86
C PHE A 11 59.52 -28.77 39.42
N VAL A 12 58.49 -29.55 39.10
CA VAL A 12 57.70 -29.39 37.88
C VAL A 12 56.68 -28.28 38.15
N ILE A 13 56.94 -27.08 37.64
CA ILE A 13 55.97 -25.98 37.62
C ILE A 13 55.03 -26.23 36.44
N ILE A 14 53.84 -26.75 36.71
CA ILE A 14 52.74 -26.76 35.73
C ILE A 14 52.09 -25.37 35.78
N ALA A 15 52.48 -24.49 34.85
CA ALA A 15 51.78 -23.24 34.61
C ALA A 15 50.48 -23.54 33.85
N ILE A 16 49.37 -23.67 34.57
CA ILE A 16 48.03 -23.65 33.98
C ILE A 16 47.70 -22.16 33.73
N SER A 17 48.09 -21.63 32.58
CA SER A 17 47.58 -20.34 32.11
C SER A 17 46.15 -20.55 31.61
N GLY A 18 45.17 -20.30 32.47
CA GLY A 18 43.78 -20.18 32.08
C GLY A 18 43.62 -18.98 31.14
N LEU A 19 43.45 -19.26 29.85
CA LEU A 19 42.87 -18.31 28.90
C LEU A 19 41.35 -18.32 29.11
N ILE A 20 40.88 -17.49 30.04
CA ILE A 20 39.48 -17.07 30.02
C ILE A 20 39.39 -16.04 28.90
N TYR A 21 39.07 -16.50 27.70
CA TYR A 21 38.59 -15.63 26.64
C TYR A 21 37.17 -15.23 27.05
N SER A 22 37.01 -14.09 27.74
CA SER A 22 35.69 -13.49 27.86
C SER A 22 35.36 -12.91 26.49
N ALA A 23 34.62 -13.67 25.69
CA ALA A 23 33.85 -13.07 24.61
C ALA A 23 32.81 -12.17 25.28
N GLN A 24 33.12 -10.88 25.43
CA GLN A 24 32.05 -9.90 25.59
C GLN A 24 31.24 -9.98 24.30
N VAL A 25 30.07 -10.60 24.39
CA VAL A 25 29.01 -10.40 23.41
C VAL A 25 28.74 -8.90 23.44
N SER A 26 29.24 -8.17 22.43
CA SER A 26 28.87 -6.78 22.22
C SER A 26 27.39 -6.80 21.85
N ALA A 27 26.52 -6.69 22.84
CA ALA A 27 25.13 -6.35 22.66
C ALA A 27 25.05 -5.11 21.74
N THR A 28 24.63 -5.29 20.50
CA THR A 28 24.44 -4.17 19.56
C THR A 28 23.06 -3.58 19.80
N TYR A 29 23.02 -2.37 20.36
CA TYR A 29 21.80 -1.60 20.52
C TYR A 29 21.22 -1.22 19.15
N ASN A 30 19.96 -1.54 18.90
CA ASN A 30 19.22 -1.01 17.75
C ASN A 30 17.97 -0.25 18.21
N ILE A 31 17.54 0.66 17.34
CA ILE A 31 16.22 1.27 17.39
C ILE A 31 15.27 0.34 16.64
N CYS A 32 14.02 0.23 17.10
CA CYS A 32 12.97 -0.50 16.41
C CYS A 32 11.79 0.42 16.11
N LEU A 33 11.15 0.20 14.97
CA LEU A 33 9.90 0.83 14.55
C LEU A 33 8.85 -0.24 14.29
N VAL A 34 7.66 -0.05 14.82
CA VAL A 34 6.45 -0.76 14.36
C VAL A 34 5.47 0.28 13.86
N LYS A 35 4.94 0.07 12.66
CA LYS A 35 4.00 0.92 11.97
C LYS A 35 2.71 0.15 11.74
N GLU A 36 1.66 0.63 12.38
CA GLU A 36 0.34 0.03 12.28
C GLU A 36 -0.62 0.98 11.58
N ILE A 37 -1.60 0.41 10.89
CA ILE A 37 -2.68 1.13 10.21
C ILE A 37 -4.05 0.71 10.75
N SER A 38 -5.00 1.63 10.71
CA SER A 38 -6.36 1.46 11.16
C SER A 38 -7.33 2.23 10.25
N ASN A 39 -8.54 1.71 10.10
CA ASN A 39 -9.65 2.35 9.39
C ASN A 39 -10.68 3.01 10.32
N ASP A 40 -10.55 2.83 11.63
CA ASP A 40 -11.48 3.33 12.65
C ASP A 40 -10.79 4.18 13.74
N GLY A 41 -9.46 4.25 13.71
CA GLY A 41 -8.63 4.92 14.71
C GLY A 41 -8.57 4.21 16.07
N VAL A 42 -9.17 3.02 16.19
CA VAL A 42 -9.30 2.24 17.44
C VAL A 42 -8.54 0.92 17.33
N THR A 43 -8.78 0.14 16.28
CA THR A 43 -8.14 -1.16 16.05
C THR A 43 -7.02 -1.00 15.05
N TYR A 44 -5.80 -1.30 15.49
CA TYR A 44 -4.58 -1.14 14.69
C TYR A 44 -4.03 -2.49 14.29
N TYR A 45 -3.53 -2.55 13.05
CA TYR A 45 -3.00 -3.75 12.43
C TYR A 45 -1.57 -3.50 11.94
N ASP A 46 -0.68 -4.41 12.32
CA ASP A 46 0.68 -4.52 11.82
C ASP A 46 0.66 -5.19 10.43
N ALA A 47 0.16 -4.44 9.45
CA ALA A 47 -0.16 -4.93 8.11
C ALA A 47 1.09 -5.06 7.22
N ASN A 48 2.03 -5.91 7.63
CA ASN A 48 3.34 -6.10 7.00
C ASN A 48 3.29 -6.68 5.59
N THR A 49 2.18 -7.33 5.22
CA THR A 49 2.01 -7.93 3.90
C THR A 49 0.73 -7.45 3.23
N GLN A 50 0.72 -7.52 1.90
CA GLN A 50 -0.47 -7.22 1.10
C GLN A 50 -1.70 -8.06 1.51
N ALA A 51 -1.50 -9.28 2.03
CA ALA A 51 -2.60 -10.13 2.50
C ALA A 51 -3.23 -9.62 3.81
N ASP A 52 -2.48 -8.83 4.58
CA ASP A 52 -2.90 -8.23 5.84
C ASP A 52 -3.41 -6.79 5.66
N ALA A 53 -3.59 -6.35 4.40
CA ALA A 53 -3.95 -4.98 4.08
C ALA A 53 -5.29 -4.57 4.72
N VAL A 54 -5.29 -3.39 5.36
CA VAL A 54 -6.50 -2.86 6.00
C VAL A 54 -7.36 -2.13 4.97
N PRO A 55 -8.66 -2.44 4.85
CA PRO A 55 -9.56 -1.71 3.96
C PRO A 55 -9.75 -0.26 4.45
N ILE A 56 -9.36 0.70 3.63
CA ILE A 56 -9.49 2.14 3.87
C ILE A 56 -10.47 2.71 2.86
N SER A 57 -11.52 3.34 3.37
CA SER A 57 -12.60 3.87 2.55
C SER A 57 -12.62 5.41 2.58
N ASP A 58 -12.17 6.02 3.68
CA ASP A 58 -12.05 7.47 3.84
C ASP A 58 -10.67 7.80 4.46
N SER A 59 -10.63 7.98 5.78
CA SER A 59 -9.43 8.35 6.51
C SER A 59 -8.64 7.11 6.96
N ALA A 60 -7.32 7.17 6.85
CA ALA A 60 -6.42 6.18 7.42
C ALA A 60 -5.79 6.72 8.71
N PHE A 61 -5.72 5.88 9.73
CA PHE A 61 -5.07 6.20 11.00
C PHE A 61 -3.79 5.39 11.13
N PHE A 62 -2.67 6.07 11.32
CA PHE A 62 -1.37 5.45 11.52
C PHE A 62 -0.94 5.54 12.98
N ARG A 63 -0.30 4.47 13.47
CA ARG A 63 0.38 4.45 14.77
C ARG A 63 1.81 3.95 14.58
N PHE A 64 2.76 4.74 15.07
CA PHE A 64 4.18 4.44 15.03
C PHE A 64 4.67 4.21 16.45
N THR A 65 5.22 3.03 16.71
CA THR A 65 5.76 2.64 18.01
C THR A 65 7.27 2.50 17.89
N VAL A 66 8.00 3.42 18.51
CA VAL A 66 9.47 3.43 18.50
C VAL A 66 10.00 2.88 19.83
N SER A 67 10.86 1.88 19.76
CA SER A 67 11.38 1.15 20.92
C SER A 67 12.87 0.79 20.78
N LYS A 68 13.43 0.13 21.80
CA LYS A 68 14.81 -0.38 21.80
C LYS A 68 14.83 -1.88 21.57
N CYS A 69 15.76 -2.40 20.76
CA CYS A 69 15.83 -3.83 20.45
C CYS A 69 17.27 -4.33 20.14
N PRO A 70 17.70 -5.49 20.69
CA PRO A 70 17.21 -6.10 21.91
C PRO A 70 17.49 -5.20 23.13
N THR A 71 16.80 -5.48 24.24
CA THR A 71 16.60 -4.64 25.44
C THR A 71 17.87 -4.38 26.28
N ASP A 72 19.01 -4.06 25.66
CA ASP A 72 20.26 -3.83 26.37
C ASP A 72 20.35 -2.41 26.98
N PRO A 73 21.11 -2.22 28.06
CA PRO A 73 21.28 -0.93 28.72
C PRO A 73 22.06 0.06 27.85
N GLY A 74 21.35 1.05 27.30
CA GLY A 74 21.86 2.04 26.35
C GLY A 74 20.78 3.09 26.09
N GLY A 75 21.20 4.33 25.81
CA GLY A 75 20.29 5.42 25.46
C GLY A 75 20.42 5.81 23.98
N LEU A 76 19.30 6.18 23.36
CA LEU A 76 19.24 6.78 22.02
C LEU A 76 18.70 8.20 22.15
N LEU A 77 19.42 9.17 21.58
CA LEU A 77 19.03 10.58 21.50
C LEU A 77 18.67 10.96 20.07
N ASP A 78 18.11 12.16 19.91
CA ASP A 78 17.86 12.77 18.60
C ASP A 78 17.00 11.85 17.70
N ILE A 79 15.91 11.34 18.28
CA ILE A 79 15.03 10.40 17.58
C ILE A 79 14.24 11.17 16.51
N VAL A 80 14.36 10.73 15.27
CA VAL A 80 13.65 11.29 14.12
C VAL A 80 12.83 10.20 13.46
N LEU A 81 11.51 10.39 13.40
CA LEU A 81 10.59 9.56 12.63
C LEU A 81 10.24 10.27 11.32
N THR A 82 10.29 9.55 10.21
CA THR A 82 9.96 10.06 8.88
C THR A 82 9.04 9.11 8.14
N ASP A 83 8.10 9.68 7.40
CA ASP A 83 7.28 8.96 6.42
C ASP A 83 7.10 9.85 5.18
N PRO A 84 7.85 9.60 4.10
CA PRO A 84 7.81 10.43 2.91
C PRO A 84 6.45 10.46 2.21
N SER A 85 5.70 9.35 2.21
CA SER A 85 4.40 9.32 1.51
C SER A 85 3.31 10.07 2.28
N LEU A 86 3.53 10.31 3.58
CA LEU A 86 2.63 11.09 4.45
C LEU A 86 3.14 12.52 4.69
N ASP A 87 4.25 12.94 4.06
CA ASP A 87 4.95 14.20 4.35
C ASP A 87 5.24 14.41 5.86
N LEU A 88 5.55 13.30 6.55
CA LEU A 88 5.76 13.28 7.99
C LEU A 88 7.25 13.39 8.31
N THR A 89 7.62 14.32 9.18
CA THR A 89 8.92 14.37 9.85
C THR A 89 8.75 14.83 11.29
N VAL A 90 9.00 13.95 12.25
CA VAL A 90 8.91 14.21 13.69
C VAL A 90 10.32 14.23 14.27
N THR A 91 10.84 15.41 14.58
CA THR A 91 12.19 15.60 15.16
C THR A 91 12.19 15.76 16.68
N SER A 92 11.02 15.70 17.31
CA SER A 92 10.83 15.94 18.74
C SER A 92 10.32 14.71 19.49
N LEU A 93 10.58 13.51 18.96
CA LEU A 93 10.31 12.30 19.73
C LEU A 93 11.24 12.29 20.94
N GLU A 94 10.65 12.08 22.13
CA GLU A 94 11.42 12.04 23.36
C GLU A 94 12.48 10.94 23.26
N ASP A 95 13.71 11.28 23.63
CA ASP A 95 14.84 10.35 23.70
C ASP A 95 14.46 9.04 24.38
N LEU A 96 15.13 7.95 24.01
CA LEU A 96 15.02 6.67 24.70
C LEU A 96 16.17 6.57 25.72
N PRO A 97 15.95 6.92 26.99
CA PRO A 97 17.02 7.04 27.99
C PRO A 97 17.77 5.73 28.32
N HIS A 98 18.89 5.93 29.03
CA HIS A 98 19.91 4.92 29.32
C HIS A 98 19.57 3.91 30.44
N SER A 99 18.74 4.28 31.42
CA SER A 99 18.47 3.42 32.60
C SER A 99 17.46 2.29 32.31
N HIS A 100 17.20 1.37 33.25
CA HIS A 100 16.46 0.13 32.99
C HIS A 100 15.09 0.05 33.68
N THR A 101 14.59 1.16 34.22
CA THR A 101 13.34 1.19 34.97
C THR A 101 12.27 1.89 34.14
N GLU A 102 11.52 1.09 33.39
CA GLU A 102 10.29 1.45 32.67
C GLU A 102 10.43 2.63 31.69
N TYR A 103 10.83 2.34 30.45
CA TYR A 103 10.62 3.30 29.38
C TYR A 103 9.49 2.84 28.48
N PRO A 104 8.37 3.57 28.46
CA PRO A 104 7.30 3.25 27.52
C PRO A 104 7.80 3.52 26.10
N ASP A 105 7.36 2.70 25.16
CA ASP A 105 7.59 2.95 23.74
C ASP A 105 7.14 4.37 23.37
N ARG A 106 7.83 5.00 22.42
CA ARG A 106 7.41 6.32 21.91
C ARG A 106 6.35 6.08 20.85
N ILE A 107 5.12 6.44 21.18
CA ILE A 107 3.99 6.29 20.29
C ILE A 107 3.69 7.65 19.64
N TYR A 108 3.63 7.67 18.32
CA TYR A 108 3.11 8.78 17.54
C TYR A 108 1.92 8.29 16.71
N SER A 109 0.86 9.09 16.64
CA SER A 109 -0.33 8.76 15.86
C SER A 109 -0.71 9.91 14.95
N LEU A 110 -1.18 9.56 13.75
CA LEU A 110 -1.57 10.52 12.72
C LEU A 110 -2.84 10.03 12.02
N GLU A 111 -3.81 10.91 11.87
CA GLU A 111 -4.95 10.72 10.95
C GLU A 111 -4.60 11.36 9.61
N VAL A 112 -4.83 10.61 8.53
CA VAL A 112 -4.61 11.06 7.15
C VAL A 112 -5.95 10.96 6.44
N THR A 113 -6.60 12.12 6.28
CA THR A 113 -7.79 12.25 5.44
C THR A 113 -7.41 12.04 3.98
N ASP A 114 -8.32 11.52 3.17
CA ASP A 114 -8.10 11.31 1.74
C ASP A 114 -6.87 10.43 1.43
N TYR A 115 -6.49 9.53 2.33
CA TYR A 115 -5.28 8.69 2.16
C TYR A 115 -5.33 7.87 0.86
N CYS A 116 -6.52 7.48 0.42
CA CYS A 116 -6.75 6.74 -0.81
C CYS A 116 -7.10 7.62 -2.02
N SER A 117 -7.00 8.95 -1.91
CA SER A 117 -7.32 9.84 -3.02
C SER A 117 -6.46 9.55 -4.25
N GLY A 118 -7.13 9.34 -5.38
CA GLY A 118 -6.50 9.00 -6.65
C GLY A 118 -5.86 7.60 -6.72
N HIS A 119 -6.07 6.74 -5.72
CA HIS A 119 -5.51 5.38 -5.68
C HIS A 119 -6.55 4.35 -5.27
N GLN A 120 -6.67 3.28 -6.05
CA GLN A 120 -7.50 2.13 -5.73
C GLN A 120 -6.66 0.86 -5.61
N GLY A 121 -7.11 -0.04 -4.75
CA GLY A 121 -6.43 -1.30 -4.51
C GLY A 121 -5.29 -1.13 -3.51
N TYR A 122 -4.29 -1.99 -3.61
CA TYR A 122 -3.27 -2.10 -2.58
C TYR A 122 -2.29 -0.93 -2.58
N LYS A 123 -2.07 -0.35 -1.41
CA LYS A 123 -1.15 0.77 -1.19
C LYS A 123 -0.24 0.45 -0.02
N GLU A 124 1.04 0.25 -0.30
CA GLU A 124 2.07 0.12 0.72
C GLU A 124 2.57 1.51 1.15
N ASN A 125 2.79 1.68 2.44
CA ASN A 125 3.38 2.90 2.97
C ASN A 125 4.46 2.57 4.01
N VAL A 126 5.67 3.08 3.79
CA VAL A 126 6.87 2.75 4.57
C VAL A 126 7.33 3.97 5.38
N ALA A 127 7.61 3.76 6.67
CA ALA A 127 8.22 4.75 7.54
C ALA A 127 9.61 4.34 7.96
N SER A 128 10.41 5.32 8.38
CA SER A 128 11.77 5.14 8.86
C SER A 128 11.97 5.88 10.18
N VAL A 129 12.70 5.29 11.11
CA VAL A 129 13.14 5.97 12.34
C VAL A 129 14.65 5.97 12.43
N THR A 130 15.23 7.06 12.92
CA THR A 130 16.65 7.14 13.28
C THR A 130 16.84 7.57 14.72
N GLY A 131 17.93 7.15 15.35
CA GLY A 131 18.36 7.65 16.67
C GLY A 131 19.86 7.48 16.88
N THR A 132 20.47 8.36 17.68
CA THR A 132 21.91 8.42 17.90
C THR A 132 22.30 7.81 19.25
N ILE A 133 23.28 6.90 19.26
CA ILE A 133 23.74 6.25 20.49
C ILE A 133 24.52 7.25 21.36
N VAL A 134 24.14 7.39 22.64
CA VAL A 134 24.74 8.32 23.61
C VAL A 134 26.27 8.14 23.76
N THR A 135 26.75 6.90 23.78
CA THR A 135 28.14 6.57 24.12
C THR A 135 29.08 6.43 22.92
N GLY A 136 28.56 6.51 21.69
CA GLY A 136 29.33 6.28 20.47
C GLY A 136 29.06 7.24 19.32
N LEU A 137 28.01 8.08 19.41
CA LEU A 137 27.55 8.99 18.37
C LEU A 137 27.23 8.31 17.02
N GLU A 138 27.03 6.99 17.04
CA GLU A 138 26.58 6.23 15.88
C GLU A 138 25.07 6.38 15.72
N THR A 139 24.62 6.64 14.49
CA THR A 139 23.19 6.63 14.14
C THR A 139 22.72 5.20 13.89
N ARG A 140 21.56 4.87 14.46
CA ARG A 140 20.81 3.65 14.22
C ARG A 140 19.57 4.00 13.43
N THR A 141 19.14 3.08 12.58
CA THR A 141 17.96 3.23 11.74
C THR A 141 17.15 1.96 11.77
N ASP A 142 15.84 2.11 11.64
CA ASP A 142 14.93 1.02 11.35
C ASP A 142 13.81 1.50 10.43
N THR A 143 13.15 0.57 9.74
CA THR A 143 12.08 0.85 8.79
C THR A 143 10.98 -0.17 8.93
N ASP A 144 9.75 0.28 8.80
CA ASP A 144 8.58 -0.60 8.88
C ASP A 144 7.47 -0.14 7.93
N ASN A 145 6.71 -1.09 7.40
CA ASN A 145 5.68 -0.86 6.39
C ASN A 145 4.28 -1.21 6.89
N ALA A 146 3.27 -0.56 6.32
CA ALA A 146 1.88 -0.93 6.53
C ALA A 146 1.12 -0.91 5.20
N TRP A 147 0.39 -1.99 4.91
CA TRP A 147 -0.44 -2.14 3.73
C TRP A 147 -1.88 -1.69 3.97
N ALA A 148 -2.41 -0.91 3.04
CA ALA A 148 -3.81 -0.56 2.94
C ALA A 148 -4.42 -1.17 1.66
N TYR A 149 -5.72 -1.47 1.71
CA TYR A 149 -6.53 -1.70 0.52
C TYR A 149 -7.49 -0.52 0.38
N CYS A 150 -7.24 0.33 -0.60
CA CYS A 150 -8.09 1.47 -0.88
C CYS A 150 -9.39 0.98 -1.53
N GLU A 151 -10.46 1.02 -0.73
CA GLU A 151 -11.80 0.65 -1.15
C GLU A 151 -12.39 1.74 -2.03
N ASP A 152 -13.20 1.30 -2.98
CA ASP A 152 -14.00 2.19 -3.79
C ASP A 152 -15.28 2.51 -3.00
N ILE A 153 -15.35 3.69 -2.37
CA ILE A 153 -16.64 4.17 -1.85
C ILE A 153 -17.41 4.76 -3.04
N PRO A 154 -18.68 4.34 -3.26
CA PRO A 154 -19.61 5.08 -4.13
C PRO A 154 -19.72 6.54 -3.66
N GLN A 155 -18.98 7.46 -4.30
CA GLN A 155 -19.00 8.89 -3.95
C GLN A 155 -20.05 9.67 -4.76
N GLY A 156 -20.83 8.98 -5.59
CA GLY A 156 -21.68 9.57 -6.62
C GLY A 156 -23.16 9.25 -6.46
N GLY A 157 -23.80 9.11 -7.61
CA GLY A 157 -25.25 8.94 -7.74
C GLY A 157 -25.79 9.32 -9.13
N ASP A 158 -24.91 9.76 -10.04
CA ASP A 158 -25.22 10.01 -11.44
C ASP A 158 -24.68 8.90 -12.32
N GLY A 159 -25.31 8.64 -13.46
CA GLY A 159 -24.83 7.70 -14.46
C GLY A 159 -25.54 7.85 -15.80
N CYS A 160 -24.77 8.03 -16.87
CA CYS A 160 -25.27 8.03 -18.24
C CYS A 160 -25.10 6.63 -18.86
N THR A 161 -26.18 6.12 -19.44
CA THR A 161 -26.22 4.76 -20.01
C THR A 161 -25.29 4.61 -21.23
N PRO A 162 -24.91 3.38 -21.63
CA PRO A 162 -24.25 3.16 -22.93
C PRO A 162 -25.04 3.72 -24.13
N GLY A 163 -26.36 3.87 -23.98
CA GLY A 163 -27.24 4.44 -25.00
C GLY A 163 -26.99 5.93 -25.23
N TYR A 164 -26.65 6.68 -24.18
CA TYR A 164 -26.28 8.09 -24.22
C TYR A 164 -24.91 8.25 -24.91
N TRP A 165 -23.88 7.63 -24.33
CA TRP A 165 -22.49 7.80 -24.75
C TRP A 165 -22.23 7.44 -26.23
N LYS A 166 -22.97 6.49 -26.78
CA LYS A 166 -22.77 6.06 -28.18
C LYS A 166 -23.36 6.99 -29.23
N GLN A 167 -24.18 7.98 -28.87
CA GLN A 167 -24.80 8.86 -29.86
C GLN A 167 -23.81 9.93 -30.34
N PRO A 168 -23.66 10.15 -31.66
CA PRO A 168 -22.76 11.17 -32.18
C PRO A 168 -23.03 12.59 -31.69
N HIS A 169 -24.29 12.90 -31.32
CA HIS A 169 -24.66 14.23 -30.81
C HIS A 169 -24.32 14.44 -29.33
N HIS A 170 -23.82 13.43 -28.63
CA HIS A 170 -23.29 13.54 -27.25
C HIS A 170 -21.76 13.38 -27.22
N PHE A 171 -21.07 13.36 -28.37
CA PHE A 171 -19.62 13.21 -28.43
C PHE A 171 -18.87 14.44 -27.87
N ASP A 172 -19.54 15.58 -27.77
CA ASP A 172 -19.06 16.78 -27.08
C ASP A 172 -19.03 16.62 -25.56
N SER A 173 -19.83 15.70 -25.00
CA SER A 173 -19.81 15.34 -23.57
C SER A 173 -18.68 14.36 -23.21
N TRP A 174 -17.96 13.78 -24.18
CA TRP A 174 -16.91 12.80 -23.88
C TRP A 174 -15.72 13.47 -23.19
N PRO A 175 -15.23 12.92 -22.06
CA PRO A 175 -13.98 13.36 -21.46
C PRO A 175 -12.81 13.06 -22.42
N GLN A 176 -11.87 13.99 -22.55
CA GLN A 176 -10.73 13.82 -23.47
C GLN A 176 -9.41 13.72 -22.70
N PRO A 177 -8.62 12.65 -22.90
CA PRO A 177 -8.98 11.36 -23.54
C PRO A 177 -9.95 10.51 -22.67
N PRO A 178 -10.64 9.49 -23.22
CA PRO A 178 -10.57 8.95 -24.59
C PRO A 178 -11.53 9.61 -25.60
N TYR A 179 -11.17 9.55 -26.88
CA TYR A 179 -12.06 9.84 -28.03
C TYR A 179 -12.82 8.58 -28.47
N PRO A 180 -13.92 8.71 -29.25
CA PRO A 180 -14.71 7.57 -29.74
C PRO A 180 -13.91 6.44 -30.39
N TYR A 181 -12.85 6.78 -31.12
CA TYR A 181 -11.98 5.83 -31.83
C TYR A 181 -10.71 5.45 -31.06
N THR A 182 -10.60 5.83 -29.79
CA THR A 182 -9.52 5.33 -28.92
C THR A 182 -9.73 3.85 -28.70
N SER A 183 -8.65 3.08 -28.76
CA SER A 183 -8.73 1.66 -28.49
C SER A 183 -9.10 1.36 -27.05
N PHE A 184 -9.86 0.28 -26.88
CA PHE A 184 -10.20 -0.27 -25.58
C PHE A 184 -8.93 -0.75 -24.87
N GLU A 185 -8.00 -1.38 -25.60
CA GLU A 185 -6.69 -1.79 -25.07
C GLU A 185 -5.89 -0.60 -24.52
N THR A 186 -5.88 0.55 -25.19
CA THR A 186 -5.15 1.75 -24.69
C THR A 186 -5.64 2.20 -23.31
N VAL A 187 -6.93 2.07 -23.02
CA VAL A 187 -7.53 2.55 -21.77
C VAL A 187 -7.56 1.46 -20.71
N PHE A 188 -7.95 0.25 -21.09
CA PHE A 188 -8.16 -0.87 -20.18
C PHE A 188 -6.97 -1.82 -20.11
N GLY A 189 -5.92 -1.66 -20.91
CA GLY A 189 -4.74 -2.52 -20.94
C GLY A 189 -5.02 -3.98 -21.29
N VAL A 190 -6.19 -4.28 -21.89
CA VAL A 190 -6.61 -5.64 -22.27
C VAL A 190 -7.25 -5.67 -23.64
N ASP A 191 -6.92 -6.71 -24.40
CA ASP A 191 -7.57 -7.03 -25.66
C ASP A 191 -8.91 -7.71 -25.43
N ILE A 192 -9.91 -7.29 -26.21
CA ILE A 192 -11.24 -7.88 -26.19
C ILE A 192 -11.73 -8.11 -27.61
N ASN A 193 -12.54 -9.15 -27.79
CA ASN A 193 -13.27 -9.39 -29.02
C ASN A 193 -14.75 -9.10 -28.78
N VAL A 194 -15.33 -8.18 -29.56
CA VAL A 194 -16.75 -7.83 -29.44
C VAL A 194 -17.53 -7.93 -30.74
N ASN A 195 -18.79 -8.31 -30.64
CA ASN A 195 -19.70 -8.35 -31.79
C ASN A 195 -20.23 -6.94 -32.09
N SER A 196 -19.40 -6.11 -32.70
CA SER A 196 -19.79 -4.82 -33.26
C SER A 196 -20.28 -5.01 -34.71
N LYS A 197 -21.19 -4.16 -35.20
CA LYS A 197 -21.71 -4.26 -36.59
C LYS A 197 -20.65 -4.00 -37.68
N LYS A 198 -19.42 -3.66 -37.31
CA LYS A 198 -18.26 -3.55 -38.17
C LYS A 198 -17.28 -4.66 -37.75
N ASP A 199 -17.58 -5.86 -38.21
CA ASP A 199 -16.66 -6.99 -38.09
C ASP A 199 -15.78 -6.95 -39.36
N ASP A 200 -14.75 -6.11 -39.34
CA ASP A 200 -13.76 -6.00 -40.42
C ASP A 200 -12.47 -6.77 -40.09
N GLY A 201 -12.46 -7.56 -39.00
CA GLY A 201 -11.29 -8.27 -38.53
C GLY A 201 -10.25 -7.37 -37.86
N ASN A 202 -10.65 -6.19 -37.37
CA ASN A 202 -9.79 -5.34 -36.55
C ASN A 202 -9.66 -5.93 -35.13
N ASP A 203 -8.46 -6.36 -34.78
CA ASP A 203 -8.12 -6.91 -33.45
C ASP A 203 -8.17 -5.83 -32.35
N ASP A 204 -8.25 -4.55 -32.72
CA ASP A 204 -8.22 -3.42 -31.79
C ASP A 204 -9.60 -2.75 -31.67
N VAL A 205 -10.42 -3.24 -30.76
CA VAL A 205 -11.78 -2.74 -30.48
C VAL A 205 -11.71 -1.30 -29.98
N SER A 206 -12.36 -0.36 -30.66
CA SER A 206 -12.50 1.02 -30.17
C SER A 206 -13.59 1.18 -29.11
N PHE A 207 -13.53 2.26 -28.33
CA PHE A 207 -14.56 2.61 -27.35
C PHE A 207 -15.97 2.69 -27.96
N ILE A 208 -16.10 3.28 -29.15
CA ILE A 208 -17.40 3.36 -29.82
C ILE A 208 -17.89 1.98 -30.29
N GLU A 209 -17.00 1.06 -30.64
CA GLU A 209 -17.35 -0.32 -30.98
C GLU A 209 -17.77 -1.12 -29.76
N ALA A 210 -17.05 -0.97 -28.63
CA ALA A 210 -17.44 -1.53 -27.35
C ALA A 210 -18.84 -1.06 -26.94
N LEU A 211 -19.13 0.25 -26.99
CA LEU A 211 -20.46 0.81 -26.72
C LEU A 211 -21.58 0.30 -27.66
N ASN A 212 -21.22 -0.11 -28.88
CA ASN A 212 -22.16 -0.62 -29.88
C ASN A 212 -22.26 -2.16 -29.93
N ALA A 213 -21.48 -2.88 -29.13
CA ALA A 213 -21.44 -4.33 -29.14
C ALA A 213 -22.81 -4.97 -28.83
N LYS A 214 -23.06 -6.18 -29.35
CA LYS A 214 -24.39 -6.82 -29.25
C LYS A 214 -24.32 -8.28 -28.84
N GLY A 215 -25.21 -8.64 -27.90
CA GLY A 215 -25.47 -10.02 -27.48
C GLY A 215 -24.30 -10.67 -26.74
N GLY A 216 -24.53 -11.62 -25.84
CA GLY A 216 -23.44 -12.26 -25.09
C GLY A 216 -22.87 -11.41 -23.95
N LYS A 217 -22.28 -12.08 -22.96
CA LYS A 217 -21.87 -11.45 -21.70
C LYS A 217 -20.65 -10.53 -21.85
N ILE A 218 -19.61 -10.95 -22.56
CA ILE A 218 -18.43 -10.09 -22.81
C ILE A 218 -18.79 -8.78 -23.51
N ASN A 219 -19.67 -8.84 -24.52
CA ASN A 219 -20.15 -7.64 -25.22
C ASN A 219 -20.97 -6.72 -24.32
N MET A 220 -21.74 -7.30 -23.38
CA MET A 220 -22.47 -6.52 -22.39
C MET A 220 -21.54 -5.88 -21.36
N ALA A 221 -20.57 -6.64 -20.84
CA ALA A 221 -19.55 -6.12 -19.95
C ALA A 221 -18.75 -5.00 -20.61
N ALA A 222 -18.25 -5.18 -21.84
CA ALA A 222 -17.50 -4.17 -22.58
C ALA A 222 -18.35 -2.90 -22.83
N ARG A 223 -19.63 -3.05 -23.18
CA ARG A 223 -20.56 -1.93 -23.34
C ARG A 223 -20.71 -1.10 -22.06
N HIS A 224 -20.95 -1.78 -20.93
CA HIS A 224 -21.18 -1.10 -19.66
C HIS A 224 -19.88 -0.57 -19.04
N ALA A 225 -18.74 -1.24 -19.26
CA ALA A 225 -17.42 -0.76 -18.88
C ALA A 225 -17.02 0.51 -19.64
N ALA A 226 -17.21 0.55 -20.96
CA ALA A 226 -16.94 1.77 -21.74
C ALA A 226 -17.81 2.95 -21.26
N ALA A 227 -19.10 2.72 -20.99
CA ALA A 227 -19.99 3.75 -20.44
C ALA A 227 -19.59 4.20 -19.03
N ALA A 228 -19.27 3.25 -18.16
CA ALA A 228 -18.86 3.51 -16.78
C ALA A 228 -17.56 4.33 -16.74
N TYR A 229 -16.60 4.00 -17.60
CA TYR A 229 -15.36 4.76 -17.72
C TYR A 229 -15.64 6.21 -18.14
N LEU A 230 -16.50 6.42 -19.14
CA LEU A 230 -16.86 7.77 -19.59
C LEU A 230 -17.62 8.55 -18.52
N ASN A 231 -18.47 7.90 -17.73
CA ASN A 231 -19.10 8.52 -16.57
C ASN A 231 -18.06 8.94 -15.52
N ALA A 232 -17.18 8.01 -15.13
CA ALA A 232 -16.13 8.25 -14.14
C ALA A 232 -15.14 9.36 -14.55
N ALA A 233 -14.82 9.43 -15.84
CA ALA A 233 -13.89 10.44 -16.38
C ALA A 233 -14.57 11.79 -16.67
N SER A 234 -15.91 11.86 -16.67
CA SER A 234 -16.65 13.07 -17.01
C SER A 234 -16.65 14.06 -15.85
N GLY A 235 -16.20 15.28 -16.09
CA GLY A 235 -16.30 16.37 -15.11
C GLY A 235 -17.74 16.84 -14.81
N GLY A 236 -18.74 16.30 -15.53
CA GLY A 236 -20.16 16.64 -15.34
C GLY A 236 -21.02 15.48 -14.83
N VAL A 237 -20.45 14.32 -14.49
CA VAL A 237 -21.17 13.17 -13.94
C VAL A 237 -20.55 12.81 -12.60
N SER A 238 -21.32 12.90 -11.52
CA SER A 238 -20.88 12.42 -10.20
C SER A 238 -21.04 10.91 -10.14
N TYR A 239 -20.14 10.18 -10.82
CA TYR A 239 -20.19 8.72 -10.92
C TYR A 239 -19.66 8.06 -9.64
N ASP A 240 -20.20 6.89 -9.31
CA ASP A 240 -19.85 6.17 -8.08
C ASP A 240 -18.47 5.55 -8.08
N LEU A 241 -17.92 5.23 -9.25
CA LEU A 241 -16.64 4.54 -9.37
C LEU A 241 -15.59 5.45 -10.00
N SER A 242 -14.32 5.27 -9.59
CA SER A 242 -13.19 5.89 -10.28
C SER A 242 -12.96 5.27 -11.67
N THR A 243 -12.20 5.94 -12.54
CA THR A 243 -11.82 5.35 -13.84
C THR A 243 -11.00 4.07 -13.66
N GLN A 244 -10.14 4.03 -12.63
CA GLN A 244 -9.31 2.87 -12.32
C GLN A 244 -10.17 1.70 -11.82
N ALA A 245 -11.19 1.97 -11.01
CA ALA A 245 -12.15 0.95 -10.55
C ALA A 245 -12.80 0.21 -11.70
N VAL A 246 -13.29 0.97 -12.67
CA VAL A 246 -13.97 0.43 -13.84
C VAL A 246 -13.00 -0.46 -14.62
N ILE A 247 -11.74 -0.05 -14.75
CA ILE A 247 -10.69 -0.86 -15.38
C ILE A 247 -10.48 -2.16 -14.60
N ASP A 248 -10.22 -2.08 -13.30
CA ASP A 248 -9.87 -3.22 -12.45
C ASP A 248 -11.00 -4.27 -12.40
N ILE A 249 -12.25 -3.82 -12.23
CA ILE A 249 -13.42 -4.69 -12.20
C ILE A 249 -13.60 -5.39 -13.56
N PHE A 250 -13.39 -4.67 -14.66
CA PHE A 250 -13.49 -5.26 -16.00
C PHE A 250 -12.38 -6.28 -16.28
N GLN A 251 -11.12 -5.95 -15.96
CA GLN A 251 -9.98 -6.85 -16.11
C GLN A 251 -10.15 -8.11 -15.26
N SER A 252 -10.64 -7.98 -14.03
CA SER A 252 -10.93 -9.12 -13.14
C SER A 252 -11.99 -10.06 -13.73
N ALA A 253 -13.06 -9.49 -14.28
CA ALA A 253 -14.11 -10.26 -14.96
C ALA A 253 -13.59 -10.98 -16.22
N LEU A 254 -12.70 -10.34 -16.99
CA LEU A 254 -12.06 -10.94 -18.15
C LEU A 254 -11.16 -12.11 -17.75
N ASN A 255 -10.28 -11.92 -16.76
CA ASN A 255 -9.36 -12.95 -16.27
C ASN A 255 -10.07 -14.16 -15.66
N SER A 256 -11.22 -13.95 -15.04
CA SER A 256 -12.03 -15.02 -14.44
C SER A 256 -13.07 -15.62 -15.41
N GLU A 257 -13.21 -15.05 -16.60
CA GLU A 257 -14.30 -15.32 -17.55
C GLU A 257 -15.71 -15.21 -16.91
N ASN A 258 -15.84 -14.46 -15.81
CA ASN A 258 -17.07 -14.28 -15.07
C ASN A 258 -17.55 -12.83 -15.15
N TYR A 259 -18.46 -12.59 -16.08
CA TYR A 259 -18.98 -11.25 -16.36
C TYR A 259 -20.23 -10.89 -15.57
N ASP A 260 -20.85 -11.82 -14.84
CA ASP A 260 -22.17 -11.57 -14.24
C ASP A 260 -22.13 -10.47 -13.17
N THR A 261 -21.10 -10.49 -12.31
CA THR A 261 -20.92 -9.47 -11.27
C THR A 261 -20.63 -8.10 -11.86
N VAL A 262 -19.66 -7.99 -12.78
CA VAL A 262 -19.34 -6.70 -13.42
C VAL A 262 -20.53 -6.13 -14.19
N ILE A 263 -21.31 -6.98 -14.87
CA ILE A 263 -22.52 -6.54 -15.57
C ILE A 263 -23.51 -5.96 -14.57
N GLN A 264 -23.83 -6.69 -13.50
CA GLN A 264 -24.80 -6.23 -12.50
C GLN A 264 -24.35 -4.89 -11.89
N THR A 265 -23.11 -4.82 -11.42
CA THR A 265 -22.54 -3.62 -10.79
C THR A 265 -22.55 -2.42 -11.73
N LEU A 266 -22.02 -2.57 -12.95
CA LEU A 266 -21.91 -1.43 -13.87
C LEU A 266 -23.26 -1.04 -14.48
N VAL A 267 -24.24 -1.95 -14.59
CA VAL A 267 -25.60 -1.58 -14.98
C VAL A 267 -26.22 -0.68 -13.92
N GLU A 268 -26.14 -1.08 -12.63
CA GLU A 268 -26.70 -0.31 -11.52
C GLU A 268 -26.16 1.12 -11.49
N PHE A 269 -24.84 1.31 -11.60
CA PHE A 269 -24.22 2.64 -11.60
C PHE A 269 -24.53 3.46 -12.87
N ASN A 270 -24.48 2.85 -14.06
CA ASN A 270 -24.76 3.56 -15.31
C ASN A 270 -26.22 3.99 -15.48
N GLU A 271 -27.14 3.46 -14.66
CA GLU A 271 -28.59 3.71 -14.73
C GLU A 271 -29.12 4.63 -13.62
N GLN A 272 -28.25 5.29 -12.85
CA GLN A 272 -28.66 6.16 -11.74
C GLN A 272 -29.29 7.48 -12.18
N GLY A 273 -29.09 7.88 -13.43
CA GLY A 273 -29.66 9.08 -14.03
C GLY A 273 -28.58 9.96 -14.64
N CYS A 274 -28.77 10.38 -15.90
CA CYS A 274 -27.78 11.16 -16.62
C CYS A 274 -27.98 12.66 -16.36
N PRO A 275 -27.01 13.38 -15.76
CA PRO A 275 -27.12 14.82 -15.51
C PRO A 275 -26.77 15.66 -16.76
N LEU A 276 -26.25 15.01 -17.80
CA LEU A 276 -25.84 15.63 -19.05
C LEU A 276 -27.03 15.73 -20.03
N ASN A 277 -26.97 16.71 -20.93
CA ASN A 277 -28.03 17.00 -21.92
C ASN A 277 -28.00 16.06 -23.12
#